data_AF-A0A918AJQ4-F1
#
_entry.id   AF-A0A918AJQ4-F1
#
_cell.length_a   1.000
_cell.length_b   1.000
_cell.length_c   1.000
_cell.angle_alpha   90.00
_cell.angle_beta   90.00
_cell.angle_gamma   90.00
#
_symmetry.space_group_name_H-M   'P 1'
#
loop_
_entity.id
_entity.type
_entity.pdbx_description
1 polymer ?
#
loop_
_entity_poly.entity_id
_entity_poly.type
_entity_poly.pdbx_seq_one_letter_code
_entity_poly.pdbx_strand_id
1 'polypeptide(L)'
;MAALNDARELTVTEATKRGVAGLVADAEHGDALVVTRHHRPVAAVVGFHRLAEIEEAEADLRDLALVLARSAADTGRRTSLDDVLTAFGHTRESLAAVEEDD
;
A
#
# COMPACT_ATOMS: atom_id res chain seq x y z
N MET A 1 -13.80 -4.63 -4.15
CA MET A 1 -14.20 -5.78 -3.28
C MET A 1 -13.73 -7.13 -3.82
N ALA A 2 -12.72 -7.21 -4.71
CA ALA A 2 -12.26 -8.52 -5.21
C ALA A 2 -11.61 -9.41 -4.11
N ALA A 3 -11.03 -8.80 -3.07
CA ALA A 3 -10.38 -9.52 -1.96
C ALA A 3 -11.34 -10.29 -1.04
N LEU A 4 -12.65 -10.04 -1.14
CA LEU A 4 -13.70 -10.63 -0.30
C LEU A 4 -14.75 -11.39 -1.12
N ASN A 5 -14.39 -11.86 -2.32
CA ASN A 5 -15.36 -12.51 -3.23
C ASN A 5 -16.00 -13.78 -2.62
N ASP A 6 -15.31 -14.47 -1.71
CA ASP A 6 -15.81 -15.66 -1.02
C ASP A 6 -16.37 -15.35 0.38
N ALA A 7 -16.49 -14.07 0.74
CA ALA A 7 -16.95 -13.67 2.05
C ALA A 7 -18.44 -13.94 2.22
N ARG A 8 -18.82 -14.52 3.36
CA ARG A 8 -20.21 -14.79 3.69
C ARG A 8 -20.90 -13.50 4.11
N GLU A 9 -22.06 -13.23 3.54
CA GLU A 9 -22.87 -12.09 3.92
C GLU A 9 -23.69 -12.36 5.20
N LEU A 10 -23.76 -11.36 6.06
CA LEU A 10 -24.58 -11.32 7.26
C LEU A 10 -25.26 -9.96 7.36
N THR A 11 -26.55 -9.93 7.66
CA THR A 11 -27.20 -8.67 8.03
C THR A 11 -26.68 -8.17 9.38
N VAL A 12 -26.77 -6.86 9.63
CA VAL A 12 -26.47 -6.29 10.96
C VAL A 12 -27.27 -7.00 12.07
N THR A 13 -28.51 -7.40 11.82
CA THR A 13 -29.34 -8.13 12.80
C THR A 13 -28.80 -9.52 13.10
N GLU A 14 -28.30 -10.25 12.09
CA GLU A 14 -27.68 -11.56 12.29
C GLU A 14 -26.32 -11.43 13.00
N ALA A 15 -25.53 -10.42 12.65
CA ALA A 15 -24.27 -10.11 13.33
C ALA A 15 -24.50 -9.81 14.82
N THR A 16 -25.54 -9.02 15.15
CA THR A 16 -25.92 -8.74 16.54
C THR A 16 -26.32 -10.01 17.29
N LYS A 17 -27.09 -10.91 16.66
CA LYS A 17 -27.50 -12.19 17.27
C LYS A 17 -26.31 -13.12 17.49
N ARG A 18 -25.33 -13.14 16.58
CA ARG A 18 -24.11 -13.92 16.70
C ARG A 18 -23.20 -13.39 17.82
N GLY A 19 -23.18 -12.07 18.01
CA GLY A 19 -22.35 -11.40 18.99
C GLY A 19 -20.88 -11.33 18.58
N VAL A 20 -20.12 -10.44 19.23
CA VAL A 20 -18.70 -10.21 18.89
C VAL A 20 -17.86 -11.48 19.01
N ALA A 21 -18.04 -12.27 20.06
CA ALA A 21 -17.30 -13.51 20.26
C ALA A 21 -17.49 -14.51 19.11
N GLY A 22 -18.72 -14.63 18.58
CA GLY A 22 -18.99 -15.50 17.44
C GLY A 22 -18.35 -15.00 16.14
N LEU A 23 -18.37 -13.69 15.91
CA LEU A 23 -17.74 -13.08 14.73
C LEU A 23 -16.21 -13.20 14.77
N VAL A 24 -15.61 -13.07 15.97
CA VAL A 24 -14.16 -13.27 16.17
C VAL A 24 -13.80 -14.74 15.92
N ALA A 25 -14.57 -15.67 16.46
CA ALA A 25 -14.32 -17.10 16.24
C ALA A 25 -14.39 -17.47 14.75
N ASP A 26 -15.37 -16.93 14.00
CA ASP A 26 -15.47 -17.14 12.55
C ASP A 26 -14.20 -16.59 11.83
N ALA A 27 -13.76 -15.38 12.19
CA ALA A 27 -12.56 -14.77 11.62
C ALA A 27 -11.27 -15.52 11.96
N GLU A 28 -11.15 -16.09 13.15
CA GLU A 28 -10.02 -16.94 13.56
C GLU A 28 -9.95 -18.26 12.76
N HIS A 29 -11.10 -18.79 12.34
CA HIS A 29 -11.17 -19.95 11.46
C HIS A 29 -10.88 -19.62 9.98
N GLY A 30 -10.66 -18.35 9.66
CA GLY A 30 -10.36 -17.87 8.32
C GLY A 30 -11.59 -17.47 7.50
N ASP A 31 -12.79 -17.48 8.10
CA ASP A 31 -14.00 -17.02 7.42
C ASP A 31 -14.00 -15.49 7.31
N ALA A 32 -14.12 -15.00 6.08
CA ALA A 32 -14.39 -13.59 5.84
C ALA A 32 -15.90 -13.34 5.88
N LEU A 33 -16.32 -12.34 6.66
CA LEU A 33 -17.73 -11.98 6.79
C LEU A 33 -17.95 -10.55 6.31
N VAL A 34 -18.96 -10.34 5.48
CA VAL A 34 -19.43 -9.01 5.08
C VAL A 34 -20.72 -8.70 5.80
N VAL A 35 -20.70 -7.66 6.63
CA VAL A 35 -21.89 -7.18 7.35
C VAL A 35 -22.62 -6.20 6.47
N THR A 36 -23.92 -6.43 6.24
CA THR A 36 -24.77 -5.61 5.38
C THR A 36 -25.91 -4.95 6.15
N ARG A 37 -26.28 -3.74 5.73
CA ARG A 37 -27.48 -3.01 6.19
C ARG A 37 -28.32 -2.65 4.96
N HIS A 38 -29.57 -3.10 4.92
CA HIS A 38 -30.45 -2.93 3.75
C HIS A 38 -29.77 -3.40 2.44
N HIS A 39 -29.14 -4.59 2.48
CA HIS A 39 -28.39 -5.19 1.36
C HIS A 39 -27.21 -4.37 0.84
N ARG A 40 -26.69 -3.43 1.64
CA ARG A 40 -25.46 -2.70 1.34
C ARG A 40 -24.37 -3.10 2.33
N PRO A 41 -23.17 -3.48 1.87
CA PRO A 41 -22.02 -3.72 2.74
C PRO A 41 -21.70 -2.48 3.59
N VAL A 42 -21.51 -2.66 4.89
CA VAL A 42 -21.17 -1.59 5.85
C VAL A 42 -19.94 -1.89 6.69
N ALA A 43 -19.58 -3.16 6.84
CA ALA A 43 -18.36 -3.57 7.53
C ALA A 43 -17.90 -4.95 7.01
N ALA A 44 -16.65 -5.30 7.27
CA ALA A 44 -16.14 -6.65 7.10
C ALA A 44 -15.46 -7.11 8.39
N VAL A 45 -15.58 -8.40 8.70
CA VAL A 45 -14.83 -9.05 9.76
C VAL A 45 -13.92 -10.07 9.09
N VAL A 46 -12.62 -9.95 9.32
CA VAL A 46 -11.60 -10.81 8.75
C VAL A 46 -10.57 -11.13 9.83
N GLY A 47 -9.91 -12.27 9.72
CA GLY A 47 -8.78 -12.60 10.58
C GLY A 47 -7.65 -11.58 10.43
N PHE A 48 -6.95 -11.27 11.51
CA PHE A 48 -5.89 -10.24 11.51
C PHE A 48 -4.76 -10.58 10.53
N HIS A 49 -4.35 -11.86 10.46
CA HIS A 49 -3.34 -12.31 9.50
C HIS A 49 -3.76 -12.02 8.05
N ARG A 50 -5.04 -12.26 7.73
CA ARG A 50 -5.57 -12.01 6.39
C ARG A 50 -5.59 -10.52 6.05
N LEU A 51 -5.89 -9.66 7.04
CA LEU A 51 -5.80 -8.22 6.86
C LEU A 51 -4.35 -7.80 6.55
N ALA A 52 -3.38 -8.29 7.33
CA ALA A 52 -1.97 -7.98 7.13
C ALA A 52 -1.46 -8.43 5.74
N GLU A 53 -1.85 -9.62 5.26
CA GLU A 53 -1.52 -10.09 3.91
C GLU A 53 -2.04 -9.14 2.81
N ILE A 54 -3.24 -8.59 2.98
CA ILE A 54 -3.84 -7.67 2.02
C ILE A 54 -3.06 -6.34 2.01
N GLU A 55 -2.71 -5.84 3.19
CA GLU A 55 -1.93 -4.61 3.34
C GLU A 55 -0.51 -4.75 2.77
N GLU A 56 0.14 -5.89 3.01
CA GLU A 56 1.46 -6.23 2.45
C GLU A 56 1.40 -6.33 0.93
N ALA A 57 0.43 -7.08 0.39
CA ALA A 57 0.24 -7.19 -1.05
C ALA A 57 -0.07 -5.83 -1.70
N GLU A 58 -0.79 -4.93 -1.03
CA GLU A 58 -1.02 -3.57 -1.52
C GLU A 58 0.28 -2.76 -1.57
N ALA A 59 1.12 -2.86 -0.53
CA ALA A 59 2.43 -2.20 -0.50
C ALA A 59 3.34 -2.72 -1.63
N ASP A 60 3.41 -4.04 -1.80
CA ASP A 60 4.19 -4.68 -2.86
C ASP A 60 3.73 -4.25 -4.26
N LEU A 61 2.41 -4.11 -4.48
CA LEU A 61 1.88 -3.64 -5.75
C LEU A 61 2.27 -2.18 -6.04
N ARG A 62 2.34 -1.33 -5.01
CA ARG A 62 2.81 0.06 -5.16
C ARG A 62 4.29 0.10 -5.51
N ASP A 63 5.10 -0.72 -4.85
CA ASP A 63 6.54 -0.81 -5.12
C ASP A 63 6.81 -1.37 -6.53
N LEU A 64 6.08 -2.41 -6.93
CA LEU A 64 6.13 -2.95 -8.28
C LEU A 64 5.74 -1.89 -9.31
N ALA A 65 4.65 -1.14 -9.08
CA ALA A 65 4.22 -0.07 -9.97
C ALA A 65 5.30 1.01 -10.12
N LEU A 66 5.99 1.38 -9.03
CA LEU A 66 7.10 2.32 -9.06
C LEU A 66 8.26 1.80 -9.92
N VAL A 67 8.67 0.54 -9.72
CA VAL A 67 9.74 -0.09 -10.51
C VAL A 67 9.37 -0.16 -11.99
N LEU A 68 8.14 -0.54 -12.31
CA LEU A 68 7.64 -0.60 -13.68
C LEU A 68 7.60 0.78 -14.33
N ALA A 69 7.07 1.80 -13.62
CA ALA A 69 7.04 3.17 -14.11
C ALA A 69 8.46 3.70 -14.36
N ARG A 70 9.39 3.44 -13.43
CA ARG A 70 10.79 3.83 -13.59
C ARG A 70 11.43 3.11 -14.78
N SER A 71 11.20 1.81 -14.92
CA SER A 71 11.74 1.01 -16.02
C SER A 71 11.20 1.46 -17.38
N ALA A 72 9.91 1.79 -17.46
CA ALA A 72 9.27 2.27 -18.68
C ALA A 72 9.70 3.71 -19.05
N ALA A 73 9.93 4.57 -18.06
CA ALA A 73 10.32 5.97 -18.27
C ALA A 73 11.85 6.17 -18.35
N ASP A 74 12.65 5.16 -18.03
CA ASP A 74 14.11 5.27 -18.09
C ASP A 74 14.59 5.34 -19.54
N THR A 75 14.96 6.55 -19.98
CA THR A 75 15.57 6.77 -21.30
C THR A 75 16.97 6.17 -21.44
N GLY A 76 17.54 5.58 -20.37
CA GLY A 76 18.90 5.07 -20.35
C GLY A 76 19.98 6.16 -20.27
N ARG A 77 19.59 7.44 -20.40
CA ARG A 77 20.49 8.58 -20.24
C ARG A 77 21.02 8.64 -18.81
N ARG A 78 22.32 8.88 -18.71
CA ARG A 78 23.04 9.12 -17.46
C ARG A 78 23.77 10.45 -17.60
N THR A 79 23.75 11.24 -16.55
CA THR A 79 24.38 12.56 -16.50
C THR A 79 25.45 12.49 -15.42
N SER A 80 26.68 12.87 -15.74
CA SER A 80 27.73 12.92 -14.72
C SER A 80 27.48 14.08 -13.76
N LEU A 81 28.03 14.00 -12.55
CA LEU A 81 27.95 15.13 -11.60
C LEU A 81 28.58 16.39 -12.21
N ASP A 82 29.67 16.25 -12.97
CA ASP A 82 30.38 17.38 -13.57
C ASP A 82 29.53 18.05 -14.68
N ASP A 83 28.76 17.28 -15.44
CA ASP A 83 27.80 17.82 -16.42
C ASP A 83 26.70 18.64 -15.72
N VAL A 84 26.22 18.16 -14.57
CA VAL A 84 25.23 18.89 -13.76
C VAL A 84 25.83 20.19 -13.24
N LEU A 85 27.00 20.12 -12.59
CA LEU A 85 27.68 21.30 -12.05
C LEU A 85 27.92 22.35 -13.14
N THR A 86 28.41 21.91 -14.30
CA THR A 86 28.63 22.78 -15.47
C THR A 86 27.32 23.43 -15.93
N ALA A 87 26.20 22.69 -15.97
CA ALA A 87 24.90 23.23 -16.35
C ALA A 87 24.38 24.32 -15.38
N PHE A 88 24.79 24.26 -14.12
CA PHE A 88 24.50 25.29 -13.10
C PHE A 88 25.60 26.36 -12.99
N GLY A 89 26.62 26.34 -13.85
CA GLY A 89 27.70 27.33 -13.85
C GLY A 89 28.73 27.15 -12.73
N HIS A 90 28.80 25.96 -12.14
CA HIS A 90 29.73 25.63 -11.07
C HIS A 90 30.75 24.57 -11.51
N THR A 91 31.86 24.52 -10.80
CA THR A 91 32.78 23.38 -10.79
C THR A 91 32.87 22.83 -9.37
N ARG A 92 33.47 21.65 -9.18
CA ARG A 92 33.66 21.08 -7.83
C ARG A 92 34.51 21.99 -6.96
N GLU A 93 35.56 22.57 -7.55
CA GLU A 93 36.48 23.49 -6.91
C GLU A 93 35.77 24.79 -6.50
N SER A 94 34.89 25.31 -7.37
CA SER A 94 34.09 26.51 -7.07
C SER A 94 33.13 26.30 -5.90
N LEU A 95 32.64 25.08 -5.66
CA LEU A 95 31.77 24.79 -4.52
C LEU A 95 32.56 24.51 -3.24
N ALA A 96 33.68 23.81 -3.33
CA ALA A 96 34.57 23.58 -2.20
C ALA A 96 35.11 24.89 -1.61
N ALA A 97 35.39 25.89 -2.46
CA ALA A 97 35.79 27.22 -2.02
C ALA A 97 34.71 27.99 -1.24
N VAL A 98 33.43 27.64 -1.38
CA VAL A 98 32.32 28.27 -0.62
C VAL A 98 32.24 27.72 0.80
N GLU A 99 32.63 26.46 1.03
CA GLU A 99 32.62 25.83 2.36
C GLU A 99 33.83 26.23 3.23
N GLU A 100 34.90 26.78 2.65
CA GLU A 100 36.10 27.21 3.38
C GLU A 100 36.03 28.66 3.89
N ASP A 101 35.07 29.47 3.41
CA ASP A 101 34.91 30.90 3.73
C ASP A 101 33.85 31.22 4.82
N ASP A 102 33.21 30.20 5.42
CA ASP A 102 32.28 30.28 6.58
C ASP A 102 32.93 29.78 7.89
#